data_AF-A0AAD5JAX9-F1
#
_entry.id   AF-A0AAD5JAX9-F1
#
_cell.length_a   1.000
_cell.length_b   1.000
_cell.length_c   1.000
_cell.angle_alpha   90.00
_cell.angle_beta   90.00
_cell.angle_gamma   90.00
#
_symmetry.space_group_name_H-M   'P 1'
#
loop_
_entity.id
_entity.type
_entity.pdbx_description
1 polymer ?
#
loop_
_entity_poly.entity_id
_entity_poly.type
_entity_poly.pdbx_seq_one_letter_code
_entity_poly.pdbx_strand_id
1 'polypeptide(L)'
;MYGMMSTQIAKSMNSILLDLWKLPIAALVEQIRDMMQNWFHNRRTIANRLRSDLTPTIDNHILKGVEPSYKCIIHPISYHKYNITENQNNSIVDIQAKTCGCRKWDREKLPCKHALAYARYVIKVYIHRFVIYHI
;
A
#
# COMPACT_ATOMS: atom_id res chain seq x y z
N MET A 1 -33.77 14.19 -0.98
CA MET A 1 -33.85 13.16 0.09
C MET A 1 -32.49 12.97 0.79
N TYR A 2 -31.79 14.04 1.18
CA TYR A 2 -30.42 13.98 1.74
C TYR A 2 -30.33 14.20 3.26
N GLY A 3 -31.45 14.48 3.94
CA GLY A 3 -31.46 14.76 5.39
C GLY A 3 -31.72 13.55 6.29
N MET A 4 -32.27 12.46 5.76
CA MET A 4 -32.72 11.32 6.57
C MET A 4 -31.57 10.36 6.94
N MET A 5 -30.58 10.18 6.04
CA MET A 5 -29.41 9.33 6.30
C MET A 5 -28.39 9.99 7.22
N SER A 6 -28.17 11.30 7.07
CA SER A 6 -27.28 12.07 7.95
C SER A 6 -27.82 12.17 9.38
N THR A 7 -29.13 12.31 9.55
CA THR A 7 -29.77 12.34 10.87
C THR A 7 -29.77 10.98 11.56
N GLN A 8 -29.90 9.86 10.83
CA GLN A 8 -29.80 8.52 11.41
C GLN A 8 -28.40 8.24 11.97
N ILE A 9 -27.35 8.62 11.21
CA ILE A 9 -25.95 8.51 11.64
C ILE A 9 -25.69 9.42 12.84
N ALA A 10 -26.13 10.69 12.78
CA ALA A 10 -25.98 11.64 13.88
C ALA A 10 -26.67 11.17 15.16
N LYS A 11 -27.87 10.56 15.06
CA LYS A 11 -28.60 10.00 16.20
C LYS A 11 -27.87 8.80 16.82
N SER A 12 -27.36 7.89 15.99
CA SER A 12 -26.61 6.71 16.45
C SER A 12 -25.30 7.12 17.14
N MET A 13 -24.59 8.10 16.57
CA MET A 13 -23.38 8.65 17.19
C MET A 13 -23.70 9.38 18.50
N ASN A 14 -24.79 10.17 18.54
CA ASN A 14 -25.19 10.83 19.79
C ASN A 14 -25.65 9.85 20.87
N SER A 15 -26.32 8.74 20.54
CA SER A 15 -26.69 7.75 21.57
C SER A 15 -25.46 7.07 22.16
N ILE A 16 -24.48 6.71 21.32
CA ILE A 16 -23.21 6.15 21.77
C ILE A 16 -22.45 7.16 22.64
N LEU A 17 -22.38 8.43 22.22
CA LEU A 17 -21.72 9.49 22.99
C LEU A 17 -22.43 9.79 24.32
N LEU A 18 -23.76 9.80 24.34
CA LEU A 18 -24.55 9.99 25.57
C LEU A 18 -24.38 8.85 26.57
N ASP A 19 -24.23 7.61 26.09
CA ASP A 19 -23.94 6.47 26.96
C ASP A 19 -22.48 6.47 27.44
N LEU A 20 -21.54 6.98 26.64
CA LEU A 20 -20.15 7.20 27.03
C LEU A 20 -20.00 8.32 28.09
N TRP A 21 -20.82 9.36 28.03
CA TRP A 21 -20.76 10.50 28.95
C TRP A 21 -21.32 10.20 30.36
N LYS A 22 -21.95 9.03 30.55
CA LYS A 22 -22.39 8.54 31.87
C LYS A 22 -21.26 7.87 32.66
N LEU A 23 -20.10 7.66 32.05
CA LEU A 23 -18.94 7.06 32.70
C LEU A 23 -18.03 8.17 33.26
N PRO A 24 -17.46 8.01 34.46
CA PRO A 24 -16.51 8.97 35.00
C PRO A 24 -15.34 9.15 34.01
N ILE A 25 -14.78 10.35 33.90
CA ILE A 25 -13.70 10.72 32.96
C ILE A 25 -12.57 9.67 32.96
N ALA A 26 -12.28 9.10 34.12
CA ALA A 26 -11.33 8.00 34.28
C ALA A 26 -11.67 6.78 33.40
N ALA A 27 -12.91 6.31 33.39
CA ALA A 27 -13.33 5.15 32.60
C ALA A 27 -13.33 5.42 31.08
N LEU A 28 -13.56 6.67 30.67
CA LEU A 28 -13.40 7.10 29.27
C LEU A 28 -11.93 7.06 28.84
N VAL A 29 -11.03 7.58 29.68
CA VAL A 29 -9.59 7.55 29.42
C VAL A 29 -9.06 6.12 29.38
N GLU A 30 -9.52 5.24 30.29
CA GLU A 30 -9.17 3.83 30.29
C GLU A 30 -9.62 3.12 29.01
N GLN A 31 -10.85 3.38 28.53
CA GLN A 31 -11.31 2.80 27.26
C GLN A 31 -10.50 3.29 26.06
N ILE A 32 -10.16 4.58 26.00
CA ILE A 32 -9.31 5.13 24.94
C ILE A 32 -7.92 4.49 24.99
N ARG A 33 -7.36 4.35 26.19
CA ARG A 33 -6.07 3.70 26.41
C ARG A 33 -6.09 2.25 25.92
N ASP A 34 -7.11 1.48 26.28
CA ASP A 34 -7.26 0.08 25.88
C ASP A 34 -7.45 -0.04 24.36
N MET A 35 -8.23 0.86 23.74
CA MET A 35 -8.38 0.91 22.28
C MET A 35 -7.03 1.17 21.59
N MET A 36 -6.27 2.15 22.07
CA MET A 36 -4.96 2.49 21.51
C MET A 36 -3.96 1.35 21.70
N GLN A 37 -3.89 0.77 22.90
CA GLN A 37 -3.00 -0.35 23.21
C GLN A 37 -3.30 -1.57 22.34
N ASN A 38 -4.57 -1.94 22.18
CA ASN A 38 -4.98 -3.04 21.31
C ASN A 38 -4.63 -2.77 19.85
N TRP A 39 -4.81 -1.53 19.38
CA TRP A 39 -4.49 -1.15 18.01
C TRP A 39 -2.98 -1.20 17.72
N PHE A 40 -2.15 -0.68 18.63
CA PHE A 40 -0.69 -0.78 18.51
C PHE A 40 -0.19 -2.21 18.66
N HIS A 41 -0.77 -2.98 19.59
CA HIS A 41 -0.46 -4.39 19.74
C HIS A 41 -0.75 -5.15 18.45
N ASN A 42 -1.95 -5.02 17.89
CA ASN A 42 -2.31 -5.71 16.66
C ASN A 42 -1.40 -5.33 15.48
N ARG A 43 -1.08 -4.03 15.33
CA ARG A 43 -0.13 -3.57 14.32
C ARG A 43 1.28 -4.13 14.51
N ARG A 44 1.78 -4.18 15.75
CA ARG A 44 3.09 -4.76 16.08
C ARG A 44 3.09 -6.27 15.83
N THR A 45 2.01 -6.97 16.14
CA THR A 45 1.88 -8.42 15.90
C THR A 45 1.83 -8.74 14.41
N ILE A 46 1.15 -7.91 13.60
CA ILE A 46 1.15 -8.01 12.14
C ILE A 46 2.55 -7.72 11.57
N ALA A 47 3.19 -6.63 12.02
CA ALA A 47 4.54 -6.27 11.61
C ALA A 47 5.58 -7.35 11.98
N ASN A 48 5.52 -7.93 13.17
CA ASN A 48 6.43 -9.01 13.60
C ASN A 48 6.23 -10.32 12.81
N ARG A 49 5.06 -10.54 12.22
CA ARG A 49 4.80 -11.70 11.34
C ARG A 49 5.30 -11.47 9.92
N LEU A 50 5.43 -10.22 9.50
CA LEU A 50 5.96 -9.82 8.21
C LEU A 50 7.47 -9.56 8.37
N ARG A 51 8.29 -10.52 7.96
CA ARG A 51 9.77 -10.37 7.92
C ARG A 51 10.26 -9.28 6.94
N SER A 52 9.36 -8.53 6.31
CA SER A 52 9.61 -7.42 5.39
C SER A 52 9.31 -6.08 6.08
N ASP A 53 10.15 -5.06 5.86
CA ASP A 53 9.94 -3.68 6.35
C ASP A 53 8.73 -2.96 5.69
N LEU A 54 7.87 -3.70 4.98
CA LEU A 54 6.78 -3.18 4.16
C LEU A 54 5.44 -3.38 4.86
N THR A 55 4.53 -2.41 4.70
CA THR A 55 3.17 -2.57 5.23
C THR A 55 2.42 -3.67 4.46
N PRO A 56 1.48 -4.39 5.10
CA PRO A 56 0.71 -5.46 4.46
C PRO A 56 0.02 -5.04 3.14
N THR A 57 -0.34 -3.76 3.04
CA THR A 57 -0.92 -3.15 1.84
C THR A 57 0.05 -3.10 0.67
N ILE A 58 1.29 -2.69 0.93
CA ILE A 58 2.35 -2.59 -0.08
C ILE A 58 2.79 -4.00 -0.50
N ASP A 59 2.94 -4.92 0.45
CA ASP A 59 3.27 -6.32 0.15
C ASP A 59 2.20 -6.98 -0.73
N ASN A 60 0.91 -6.79 -0.41
CA ASN A 60 -0.16 -7.28 -1.27
C ASN A 60 -0.17 -6.64 -2.67
N HIS A 61 0.16 -5.35 -2.78
CA HIS A 61 0.29 -4.69 -4.08
C HIS A 61 1.41 -5.32 -4.91
N ILE A 62 2.57 -5.54 -4.30
CA ILE A 62 3.72 -6.17 -4.94
C ILE A 62 3.34 -7.58 -5.40
N LEU A 63 2.81 -8.42 -4.50
CA LEU A 63 2.42 -9.80 -4.80
C LEU A 63 1.47 -9.89 -6.00
N LYS A 64 0.46 -9.01 -6.05
CA LYS A 64 -0.47 -8.91 -7.19
C LYS A 64 0.21 -8.48 -8.49
N GLY A 65 1.29 -7.71 -8.41
CA GLY A 65 2.07 -7.24 -9.55
C GLY A 65 3.16 -8.20 -10.03
N VAL A 66 3.57 -9.17 -9.20
CA VAL A 66 4.63 -10.15 -9.56
C VAL A 66 4.18 -11.08 -10.67
N GLU A 67 3.02 -11.71 -10.56
CA GLU A 67 2.51 -12.64 -11.58
C GLU A 67 2.39 -11.97 -12.97
N PRO A 68 1.78 -10.77 -13.12
CA PRO A 68 1.77 -10.04 -14.38
C PRO A 68 3.16 -9.67 -14.92
N SER A 69 4.13 -9.44 -14.03
CA SER A 69 5.49 -9.05 -14.45
C SER A 69 6.23 -10.15 -15.22
N TYR A 70 5.84 -11.43 -15.08
CA TYR A 70 6.43 -12.53 -15.86
C TYR A 70 6.14 -12.43 -17.36
N LYS A 71 5.06 -11.73 -17.75
CA LYS A 71 4.67 -11.56 -19.15
C LYS A 71 5.41 -10.42 -19.85
N CYS A 72 6.20 -9.68 -19.09
CA CYS A 72 6.91 -8.51 -19.58
C CYS A 72 8.30 -8.91 -20.10
N ILE A 73 8.61 -8.52 -21.33
CA ILE A 73 9.92 -8.69 -21.94
C ILE A 73 10.68 -7.37 -21.83
N ILE A 74 11.96 -7.43 -21.45
CA ILE A 74 12.75 -6.23 -21.11
C ILE A 74 13.81 -6.02 -22.17
N HIS A 75 13.85 -4.79 -22.68
CA HIS A 75 14.83 -4.31 -23.65
C HIS A 75 15.56 -3.11 -23.04
N PRO A 76 16.84 -3.25 -22.64
CA PRO A 76 17.63 -2.13 -22.14
C PRO A 76 17.76 -1.03 -23.20
N ILE A 77 17.50 0.23 -22.81
CA ILE A 77 17.75 1.40 -23.66
C ILE A 77 19.01 2.15 -23.18
N SER A 78 19.11 2.35 -21.87
CA SER A 78 20.24 3.01 -21.21
C SER A 78 20.39 2.48 -19.78
N TYR A 79 21.37 2.99 -19.04
CA TYR A 79 21.62 2.57 -17.66
C TYR A 79 20.41 2.73 -16.72
N HIS A 80 19.55 3.73 -16.97
CA HIS A 80 18.36 4.00 -16.14
C HIS A 80 17.03 3.78 -16.86
N LYS A 81 17.03 3.56 -18.18
CA LYS A 81 15.80 3.43 -18.98
C LYS A 81 15.71 2.08 -19.68
N TYR A 82 14.53 1.48 -19.57
CA TYR A 82 14.23 0.16 -20.11
C TYR A 82 12.90 0.22 -20.85
N ASN A 83 12.88 -0.29 -22.08
CA ASN A 83 11.63 -0.53 -22.78
C ASN A 83 11.10 -1.89 -22.35
N ILE A 84 9.86 -1.92 -21.87
CA ILE A 84 9.19 -3.13 -21.43
C ILE A 84 8.03 -3.39 -22.36
N THR A 85 8.06 -4.54 -23.01
CA THR A 85 7.05 -4.97 -23.97
C THR A 85 6.18 -6.06 -23.36
N GLU A 86 4.87 -5.93 -23.56
CA GLU A 86 3.88 -6.92 -23.18
C GLU A 86 2.87 -7.03 -24.32
N ASN A 87 2.89 -8.15 -25.04
CA ASN A 87 2.12 -8.34 -26.27
C ASN A 87 2.41 -7.23 -27.29
N GLN A 88 1.44 -6.35 -27.57
CA GLN A 88 1.56 -5.21 -28.49
C GLN A 88 1.82 -3.88 -27.77
N ASN A 89 1.86 -3.87 -26.44
CA ASN A 89 2.03 -2.67 -25.64
C ASN A 89 3.49 -2.49 -25.23
N ASN A 90 4.02 -1.29 -25.43
CA ASN A 90 5.35 -0.91 -25.00
C ASN A 90 5.27 0.17 -23.91
N SER A 91 6.12 0.07 -22.90
CA SER A 91 6.21 1.04 -21.82
C SER A 91 7.67 1.28 -21.46
N ILE A 92 8.09 2.54 -21.52
CA ILE A 92 9.40 2.94 -21.05
C ILE A 92 9.34 3.10 -19.54
N VAL A 93 10.22 2.41 -18.83
CA VAL A 93 10.45 2.56 -17.40
C VAL A 93 11.73 3.37 -17.20
N ASP A 94 11.65 4.43 -16.42
CA ASP A 94 12.81 5.22 -15.96
C ASP A 94 12.97 5.02 -14.45
N ILE A 95 14.05 4.34 -14.07
CA ILE A 95 14.32 3.95 -12.69
C ILE A 95 14.81 5.13 -11.86
N GLN A 96 15.54 6.06 -12.48
CA GLN A 96 16.03 7.25 -11.80
C GLN A 96 14.88 8.21 -11.50
N ALA A 97 13.99 8.40 -12.47
CA ALA A 97 12.81 9.23 -12.30
C ALA A 97 11.67 8.53 -11.54
N LYS A 98 11.77 7.21 -11.31
CA LYS A 98 10.71 6.35 -10.74
C LYS A 98 9.38 6.47 -11.52
N THR A 99 9.47 6.48 -12.85
CA THR A 99 8.32 6.65 -13.76
C THR A 99 8.15 5.47 -14.70
N CYS A 100 6.94 5.32 -15.23
CA CYS A 100 6.65 4.33 -16.25
C CYS A 100 5.64 4.88 -17.26
N GLY A 101 5.81 4.53 -18.55
CA GLY A 101 4.89 4.92 -19.62
C GLY A 101 3.41 4.56 -19.35
N CYS A 102 3.15 3.53 -18.53
CA CYS A 102 1.79 3.17 -18.10
C CYS A 102 1.18 4.12 -17.04
N ARG A 103 1.95 5.08 -16.52
CA ARG A 103 1.59 6.11 -15.52
C ARG A 103 1.08 5.58 -14.17
N LYS A 104 1.17 4.28 -13.92
CA LYS A 104 0.78 3.71 -12.62
C LYS A 104 1.80 4.05 -11.54
N TRP A 105 3.09 3.90 -11.84
CA TRP A 105 4.14 4.25 -10.88
C TRP A 105 4.12 5.74 -10.53
N ASP A 106 3.89 6.58 -11.53
CA ASP A 106 3.80 8.04 -11.38
C ASP A 106 2.66 8.47 -10.46
N ARG A 107 1.49 7.83 -10.57
CA ARG A 107 0.26 8.18 -9.83
C ARG A 107 0.18 7.52 -8.46
N GLU A 108 0.46 6.22 -8.40
CA GLU A 108 0.28 5.43 -7.18
C GLU A 108 1.51 5.50 -6.28
N LYS A 109 2.65 6.00 -6.80
CA LYS A 109 3.96 6.00 -6.13
C LYS A 109 4.41 4.60 -5.70
N LEU A 110 3.83 3.58 -6.33
CA LEU A 110 4.14 2.17 -6.13
C LEU A 110 4.63 1.56 -7.45
N PRO A 111 5.59 0.62 -7.40
CA PRO A 111 6.13 0.01 -8.60
C PRO A 111 5.04 -0.78 -9.35
N CYS A 112 4.75 -0.36 -10.57
CA CYS A 112 3.84 -1.09 -11.44
C CYS A 112 4.47 -2.42 -11.92
N LYS A 113 3.68 -3.29 -12.58
CA LYS A 113 4.18 -4.57 -13.12
C LYS A 113 5.44 -4.44 -14.00
N HIS A 114 5.60 -3.34 -14.73
CA HIS A 114 6.78 -3.08 -15.56
C HIS A 114 8.01 -2.78 -14.69
N ALA A 115 7.85 -1.95 -13.65
CA ALA A 115 8.89 -1.70 -12.66
C ALA A 115 9.30 -2.97 -11.92
N LEU A 116 8.33 -3.82 -11.59
CA LEU A 116 8.58 -5.13 -10.97
C LEU A 116 9.30 -6.09 -11.92
N ALA A 117 8.98 -6.07 -13.21
CA ALA A 117 9.70 -6.85 -14.21
C ALA A 117 11.18 -6.43 -14.28
N TYR A 118 11.45 -5.11 -14.33
CA TYR A 118 12.81 -4.59 -14.23
C TYR A 118 13.51 -5.04 -12.94
N ALA A 119 12.85 -4.88 -11.79
CA ALA A 119 13.42 -5.22 -10.49
C ALA A 119 13.91 -6.67 -10.47
N ARG A 120 13.13 -7.59 -11.04
CA ARG A 120 13.49 -9.00 -11.15
C ARG A 120 14.62 -9.29 -12.14
N TYR A 121 14.70 -8.52 -13.22
CA TYR A 121 15.72 -8.67 -14.24
C TYR A 121 17.10 -8.26 -13.72
N VAL A 122 17.19 -7.15 -12.99
CA VAL A 122 18.47 -6.64 -12.45
C VAL A 122 18.82 -7.27 -11.12
N ILE A 123 17.83 -7.39 -10.23
CA ILE A 123 18.00 -7.92 -8.89
C ILE A 123 17.44 -9.34 -8.92
N LYS A 124 18.30 -10.31 -9.28
CA LYS A 124 17.93 -11.74 -9.33
C LYS A 124 17.38 -12.31 -7.99
N VAL A 125 17.22 -11.49 -6.94
CA VAL A 125 16.85 -11.89 -5.57
C VAL A 125 16.11 -10.74 -4.83
N TYR A 126 14.87 -11.00 -4.41
CA TYR A 126 13.95 -10.17 -3.57
C TYR A 126 13.50 -8.79 -4.09
N ILE A 127 12.32 -8.80 -4.74
CA ILE A 127 11.54 -7.60 -5.11
C ILE A 127 11.29 -6.67 -3.91
N HIS A 128 11.16 -7.19 -2.70
CA HIS A 128 10.98 -6.37 -1.49
C HIS A 128 12.13 -5.38 -1.27
N ARG A 129 13.39 -5.74 -1.58
CA ARG A 129 14.53 -4.81 -1.46
C ARG A 129 14.43 -3.67 -2.47
N PHE A 130 14.02 -3.94 -3.70
CA PHE A 130 13.81 -2.90 -4.70
C PHE A 130 12.82 -1.83 -4.21
N VAL A 131 11.73 -2.27 -3.59
CA VAL A 131 10.69 -1.38 -3.10
C VAL A 131 11.19 -0.50 -1.95
N ILE A 132 11.99 -1.04 -1.02
CA ILE A 132 12.55 -0.29 0.11
C ILE A 132 13.51 0.83 -0.35
N TYR A 133 14.30 0.59 -1.40
CA TYR A 133 15.27 1.57 -1.91
C TYR A 133 14.71 2.53 -2.96
N HIS A 134 13.60 2.19 -3.62
CA HIS A 134 13.09 2.91 -4.79
C HIS A 134 11.63 3.34 -4.71
N ILE A 135 10.92 3.12 -3.59
CA ILE A 135 9.81 4.01 -3.17
C ILE A 135 10.43 5.27 -2.60
#